data_AF-A0AA43CZJ8-F1
#
_entry.id   AF-A0AA43CZJ8-F1
#
_cell.length_a   1.000
_cell.length_b   1.000
_cell.length_c   1.000
_cell.angle_alpha   90.00
_cell.angle_beta   90.00
_cell.angle_gamma   90.00
#
_symmetry.space_group_name_H-M   'P 1'
#
loop_
_entity.id
_entity.type
_entity.pdbx_description
1 polymer ?
#
loop_
_entity_poly.entity_id
_entity_poly.type
_entity_poly.pdbx_seq_one_letter_code
_entity_poly.pdbx_strand_id
1 'polypeptide(L)'
;MRLLAIMLAGLILLIQYPLWLGKGGLLRVWETEQKIELQRETNRRLQARNAALDAEVLDLKQGLEAVEERARSELGMIRRDEIFFQVLDRAPVAGQADAPVK
;
A
#
# COMPACT_ATOMS: atom_id res chain seq x y z
N MET A 1 23.11 52.60 -41.37
CA MET A 1 21.96 51.65 -41.51
C MET A 1 22.36 50.19 -41.32
N ARG A 2 23.33 49.63 -42.07
CA ARG A 2 23.73 48.21 -41.96
C ARG A 2 24.27 47.78 -40.58
N LEU A 3 25.06 48.63 -39.91
CA LEU A 3 25.61 48.36 -38.57
C LEU A 3 24.52 48.22 -37.48
N LEU A 4 23.49 49.07 -37.52
CA LEU A 4 22.35 48.98 -36.62
C LEU A 4 21.57 47.68 -36.82
N ALA A 5 21.39 47.25 -38.07
CA ALA A 5 20.73 45.98 -38.39
C ALA A 5 21.51 44.77 -37.87
N ILE A 6 22.84 44.78 -37.98
CA ILE A 6 23.70 43.71 -37.46
C ILE A 6 23.66 43.66 -35.94
N MET A 7 23.71 44.82 -35.27
CA MET A 7 23.62 44.89 -33.82
C MET A 7 22.26 44.38 -33.30
N LEU A 8 21.17 44.78 -33.97
CA LEU A 8 19.82 44.33 -33.64
C LEU A 8 19.65 42.81 -33.89
N ALA A 9 20.18 42.30 -34.99
CA ALA A 9 20.18 40.86 -35.28
C ALA A 9 20.98 40.07 -34.24
N GLY A 10 22.14 40.59 -33.80
CA GLY A 10 22.93 40.01 -32.72
C GLY A 10 22.17 39.97 -31.39
N LEU A 11 21.46 41.06 -31.06
CA LEU A 11 20.65 41.13 -29.85
C LEU A 11 19.47 40.15 -29.87
N ILE A 12 18.82 39.99 -31.03
CA ILE A 12 17.76 38.99 -31.23
C ILE A 12 18.33 37.58 -31.05
N LEU A 13 19.49 37.27 -31.65
CA LEU A 13 20.12 35.96 -31.49
C LEU A 13 20.49 35.66 -30.03
N LEU A 14 20.98 36.67 -29.31
CA LEU A 14 21.36 36.56 -27.90
C LEU A 14 20.15 36.21 -27.02
N ILE A 15 18.96 36.70 -27.37
CA ILE A 15 17.70 36.40 -26.67
C ILE A 15 17.13 35.05 -27.13
N GLN A 16 17.23 34.71 -28.42
CA GLN A 16 16.71 33.45 -28.96
C GLN A 16 17.50 32.22 -28.46
N TYR A 17 18.82 32.35 -28.30
CA TYR A 17 19.71 31.25 -27.90
C TYR A 17 19.32 30.60 -26.55
N PRO A 18 19.04 31.35 -25.46
CA PRO A 18 18.56 30.77 -24.21
C PRO A 18 17.11 30.24 -24.28
N LEU A 19 16.31 30.54 -25.31
CA LEU A 19 15.06 29.80 -25.51
C LEU A 19 15.30 28.39 -26.05
N TRP A 20 16.35 28.21 -26.85
CA TRP A 20 16.69 26.90 -27.44
C TRP A 20 17.51 26.05 -26.47
N LEU A 21 18.46 26.65 -25.74
CA LEU A 21 19.40 25.95 -24.85
C LEU A 21 19.24 26.29 -23.36
N GLY A 22 18.39 27.25 -22.99
CA GLY A 22 18.25 27.68 -21.60
C GLY A 22 17.38 26.75 -20.76
N LYS A 23 17.06 27.21 -19.55
CA LYS A 23 16.64 26.39 -18.41
C LYS A 23 15.42 25.48 -18.64
N GLY A 24 14.64 25.67 -19.71
CA GLY A 24 13.50 24.83 -20.13
C GLY A 24 13.57 24.32 -21.59
N GLY A 25 14.74 24.30 -22.23
CA GLY A 25 14.90 23.82 -23.61
C GLY A 25 14.75 22.30 -23.78
N LEU A 26 14.42 21.85 -25.01
CA LEU A 26 14.17 20.46 -25.42
C LEU A 26 15.21 19.44 -24.90
N LEU A 27 16.47 19.84 -24.80
CA LEU A 27 17.56 18.99 -24.31
C LEU A 27 17.31 18.50 -22.86
N ARG A 28 16.73 19.35 -22.02
CA ARG A 28 16.48 19.04 -20.61
C ARG A 28 15.25 18.15 -20.41
N VAL A 29 14.26 18.27 -21.30
CA VAL A 29 13.10 17.39 -21.32
C VAL A 29 13.57 15.96 -21.57
N TRP A 30 14.45 15.76 -22.55
CA TRP A 30 14.97 14.42 -22.89
C TRP A 30 15.80 13.79 -21.76
N GLU A 31 16.65 14.57 -21.07
CA GLU A 31 17.39 14.06 -19.89
C GLU A 31 16.47 13.76 -18.70
N THR A 32 15.40 14.55 -18.53
CA THR A 32 14.47 14.36 -17.41
C THR A 32 13.54 13.18 -17.68
N GLU A 33 13.16 12.95 -18.94
CA GLU A 33 12.34 11.81 -19.37
C GLU A 33 13.08 10.48 -19.15
N GLN A 34 14.36 10.39 -19.49
CA GLN A 34 15.16 9.19 -19.23
C GLN A 34 15.26 8.86 -17.72
N LYS A 35 15.40 9.88 -16.86
CA LYS A 35 15.44 9.67 -15.41
C LYS A 35 14.09 9.21 -14.86
N ILE A 36 12.98 9.68 -15.43
CA ILE A 36 11.63 9.26 -15.07
C ILE A 36 11.39 7.80 -15.47
N GLU A 37 11.85 7.36 -16.63
CA GLU A 37 11.68 5.97 -17.07
C GLU A 37 12.42 4.97 -16.18
N LEU A 38 13.70 5.23 -15.88
CA LEU A 38 14.51 4.39 -14.98
C LEU A 38 13.90 4.27 -13.58
N GLN A 39 13.38 5.37 -13.04
CA GLN A 39 12.72 5.36 -11.73
C GLN A 39 11.38 4.62 -11.78
N ARG A 40 10.61 4.72 -12.86
CA ARG A 40 9.35 3.99 -13.04
C ARG A 40 9.55 2.48 -13.10
N GLU A 41 10.57 2.01 -13.80
CA GLU A 41 10.87 0.57 -13.85
C GLU A 41 11.27 0.02 -12.48
N THR A 42 12.13 0.76 -11.76
CA THR A 42 12.54 0.39 -10.41
C THR A 42 11.34 0.36 -9.46
N ASN A 43 10.46 1.35 -9.54
CA ASN A 43 9.28 1.43 -8.70
C ASN A 43 8.29 0.28 -9.00
N ARG A 44 8.06 -0.04 -10.28
CA ARG A 44 7.25 -1.20 -10.69
C ARG A 44 7.78 -2.52 -10.13
N ARG A 45 9.11 -2.73 -10.17
CA ARG A 45 9.72 -3.94 -9.61
C ARG A 45 9.54 -4.02 -8.09
N LEU A 46 9.68 -2.90 -7.38
CA LEU A 46 9.47 -2.84 -5.94
C LEU A 46 8.00 -3.08 -5.58
N GLN A 47 7.06 -2.49 -6.33
CA GLN A 47 5.62 -2.72 -6.14
C GLN A 47 5.25 -4.20 -6.34
N ALA A 48 5.78 -4.86 -7.37
CA ALA A 48 5.52 -6.28 -7.60
C ALA A 48 6.05 -7.16 -6.46
N ARG A 49 7.22 -6.84 -5.91
CA ARG A 49 7.79 -7.55 -4.75
C ARG A 49 6.98 -7.33 -3.48
N ASN A 50 6.58 -6.09 -3.21
CA ASN A 50 5.74 -5.79 -2.05
C ASN A 50 4.39 -6.51 -2.15
N ALA A 51 3.75 -6.52 -3.32
CA ALA A 51 2.50 -7.24 -3.52
C ALA A 51 2.67 -8.76 -3.28
N ALA A 52 3.78 -9.35 -3.71
CA ALA A 52 4.08 -10.75 -3.44
C ALA A 52 4.30 -11.03 -1.94
N LEU A 53 5.07 -10.19 -1.25
CA LEU A 53 5.32 -10.30 0.19
C LEU A 53 4.04 -10.10 1.00
N ASP A 54 3.20 -9.14 0.62
CA ASP A 54 1.91 -8.90 1.30
C ASP A 54 0.99 -10.11 1.16
N ALA A 55 0.97 -10.74 -0.02
CA ALA A 55 0.22 -11.98 -0.22
C ALA A 55 0.77 -13.14 0.63
N GLU A 56 2.09 -13.25 0.73
CA GLU A 56 2.76 -14.27 1.56
C GLU A 56 2.44 -14.07 3.05
N VAL A 57 2.49 -12.82 3.54
CA VAL A 57 2.10 -12.48 4.91
C VAL A 57 0.62 -12.78 5.17
N LEU A 58 -0.25 -12.50 4.21
CA LEU A 58 -1.68 -12.79 4.33
C LEU A 58 -1.93 -14.30 4.42
N ASP A 59 -1.27 -15.08 3.56
CA ASP A 59 -1.36 -16.54 3.55
C ASP A 59 -0.85 -17.14 4.86
N LEU A 60 0.31 -16.68 5.37
CA LEU A 60 0.84 -17.12 6.66
C LEU A 60 -0.13 -16.83 7.81
N LYS A 61 -0.77 -15.66 7.82
CA LYS A 61 -1.75 -15.29 8.85
C LYS A 61 -2.99 -16.18 8.77
N GLN A 62 -3.56 -16.35 7.58
CA GLN A 62 -4.75 -17.18 7.38
C GLN A 62 -4.48 -18.65 7.70
N GLY A 63 -3.30 -19.16 7.31
CA GLY A 63 -2.88 -20.52 7.64
C GLY A 63 -2.75 -20.75 9.14
N LEU A 64 -2.21 -19.78 9.89
CA LEU A 64 -2.12 -19.86 11.36
C LEU A 64 -3.50 -19.78 12.02
N GLU A 65 -4.38 -18.89 11.55
CA GLU A 65 -5.76 -18.77 12.05
C GLU A 65 -6.56 -20.07 11.83
N ALA A 66 -6.45 -20.68 10.65
CA ALA A 66 -7.11 -21.95 10.34
C ALA A 66 -6.63 -23.11 11.25
N VAL A 67 -5.33 -23.14 11.55
CA VAL A 67 -4.74 -24.13 12.46
C VAL A 67 -5.18 -23.87 13.90
N GLU A 68 -5.21 -22.61 14.33
CA GLU A 68 -5.66 -22.22 15.66
C GLU A 68 -7.14 -22.55 15.88
N GLU A 69 -8.00 -22.28 14.90
CA GLU A 69 -9.42 -22.62 14.96
C GLU A 69 -9.62 -24.13 15.10
N ARG A 70 -8.87 -24.96 14.36
CA ARG A 70 -8.94 -26.41 14.49
C ARG A 70 -8.42 -26.91 15.84
N ALA A 71 -7.34 -26.32 16.37
CA ALA A 71 -6.81 -26.66 17.69
C ALA A 71 -7.80 -26.29 18.82
N ARG A 72 -8.48 -25.14 18.70
CA ARG A 72 -9.48 -24.69 19.68
C ARG A 72 -10.78 -25.50 19.60
N SER A 73 -11.30 -25.73 18.39
CA SER A 73 -12.61 -26.38 18.17
C SER A 73 -12.57 -27.89 18.36
N GLU A 74 -11.53 -28.57 17.88
CA GLU A 74 -11.47 -30.04 17.91
C GLU A 74 -10.68 -30.59 19.10
N LEU A 75 -9.61 -29.92 19.50
CA LEU A 75 -8.71 -30.39 20.55
C LEU A 75 -8.94 -29.67 21.89
N GLY A 76 -9.79 -28.64 21.92
CA GLY A 76 -10.02 -27.83 23.12
C GLY A 76 -8.75 -27.14 23.63
N MET A 77 -7.75 -26.95 22.77
CA MET A 77 -6.48 -26.35 23.16
C MET A 77 -6.66 -24.85 23.42
N ILE A 78 -6.12 -24.41 24.55
CA ILE A 78 -6.12 -23.02 25.02
C ILE A 78 -4.68 -22.57 25.26
N ARG A 79 -4.37 -21.30 24.99
CA ARG A 79 -3.02 -20.79 25.19
C ARG A 79 -2.67 -20.75 26.68
N ARG A 80 -1.37 -20.78 27.01
CA ARG A 80 -0.90 -20.84 28.41
C ARG A 80 -1.24 -19.57 29.22
N ASP A 81 -1.48 -18.47 28.54
CA ASP A 81 -1.72 -17.13 29.05
C ASP A 81 -3.14 -16.61 28.73
N GLU A 82 -4.07 -17.50 28.37
CA GLU A 82 -5.44 -17.17 27.98
C GLU A 82 -6.45 -17.54 29.09
N ILE A 83 -7.45 -16.66 29.31
CA ILE A 83 -8.63 -16.95 30.14
C ILE A 83 -9.79 -17.29 29.20
N PHE A 84 -10.21 -18.55 29.18
CA PHE A 84 -11.29 -19.04 28.32
C PHE A 84 -12.64 -18.99 29.04
N PHE A 85 -13.64 -18.34 28.41
CA PHE A 85 -15.01 -18.28 28.89
C PHE A 85 -15.93 -19.06 27.95
N GLN A 86 -16.63 -20.07 28.47
CA GLN A 86 -17.67 -20.78 27.73
C GLN A 86 -19.04 -20.33 28.25
N VAL A 87 -19.80 -19.63 27.42
CA VAL A 87 -21.17 -19.24 27.75
C VAL A 87 -22.07 -20.43 27.49
N LEU A 88 -22.60 -21.03 28.56
CA LEU A 88 -23.64 -22.04 28.48
C LEU A 88 -25.00 -21.32 28.45
N ASP A 89 -25.78 -21.52 27.40
CA ASP A 89 -27.16 -21.05 27.38
C ASP A 89 -27.93 -21.77 28.50
N ARG A 90 -28.46 -20.98 29.44
CA ARG A 90 -29.25 -21.47 30.58
C ARG A 90 -30.39 -22.32 30.01
N ALA A 91 -30.39 -23.62 30.34
CA ALA A 91 -31.48 -24.53 30.01
C ALA A 91 -32.84 -23.91 30.40
N PRO A 92 -33.87 -24.04 29.57
CA PRO A 92 -35.19 -23.53 29.90
C PRO A 92 -35.64 -24.24 31.17
N VAL A 93 -35.87 -23.48 32.23
CA VAL A 93 -36.39 -23.96 33.51
C VAL A 93 -37.82 -24.44 33.26
N ALA A 94 -37.97 -25.69 32.85
CA ALA A 94 -39.26 -26.37 32.80
C ALA A 94 -39.59 -26.87 34.20
N GLY A 95 -40.59 -26.25 34.84
CA GLY A 95 -41.23 -26.79 36.04
C GLY A 95 -41.09 -25.93 37.29
N GLN A 96 -41.64 -24.71 37.25
CA GLN A 96 -42.00 -23.96 38.46
C GLN A 96 -43.50 -23.68 38.43
N ALA A 97 -44.28 -24.69 38.81
CA ALA A 97 -45.70 -24.68 39.18
C ALA A 97 -45.97 -26.10 39.75
N ASP A 98 -46.51 -26.36 40.93
CA ASP A 98 -47.21 -25.60 41.95
C ASP A 98 -46.98 -26.31 43.29
N ALA A 99 -46.91 -25.56 44.39
CA ALA A 99 -47.43 -26.03 45.68
C ALA A 99 -47.58 -24.83 46.64
N PRO A 100 -48.81 -24.45 47.03
CA PRO A 100 -49.02 -23.46 48.08
C PRO A 100 -48.75 -24.14 49.43
N VAL A 101 -47.96 -23.47 50.28
CA VAL A 101 -47.84 -23.85 51.70
C VAL A 101 -48.69 -22.89 52.52
N LYS A 102 -49.73 -23.49 53.10
CA LYS A 102 -50.63 -23.07 54.17
C LYS A 102 -51.94 -22.36 53.78
#